data_AF-A0A6P1L2K8-F1
#
_entry.id   AF-A0A6P1L2K8-F1
#
_cell.length_a   1.000
_cell.length_b   1.000
_cell.length_c   1.000
_cell.angle_alpha   90.00
_cell.angle_beta   90.00
_cell.angle_gamma   90.00
#
_symmetry.space_group_name_H-M   'P 1'
#
loop_
_entity.id
_entity.type
_entity.pdbx_description
1 polymer ?
#
loop_
_entity_poly.entity_id
_entity_poly.type
_entity_poly.pdbx_seq_one_letter_code
_entity_poly.pdbx_strand_id
1 'polypeptide(L)'
;MSTVVNKEVEVFSVDISDVAYIKWNAEKIDIVKKAMEEKGGKRGTMSTRTLAQALQDRGVACSYQNIFKLLSGKYSIISLEIAQGICEVLSIPVQEIVKIYRFSVYDG
;
A
#
# COMPACT_ATOMS: atom_id res chain seq x y z
N MET A 1 18.68 19.69 42.52
CA MET A 1 18.85 18.87 41.31
C MET A 1 17.64 17.98 41.19
N SER A 2 16.72 18.27 40.26
CA SER A 2 15.53 17.45 40.03
C SER A 2 15.89 16.37 39.01
N THR A 3 15.87 15.12 39.43
CA THR A 3 16.05 13.96 38.56
C THR A 3 14.81 13.83 37.68
N VAL A 4 14.93 14.11 36.39
CA VAL A 4 13.89 13.80 35.41
C VAL A 4 13.87 12.28 35.27
N VAL A 5 12.86 11.64 35.87
CA VAL A 5 12.58 10.22 35.64
C VAL A 5 11.95 10.11 34.25
N ASN A 6 12.77 9.79 33.25
CA ASN A 6 12.23 9.39 31.94
C ASN A 6 11.51 8.05 32.12
N LYS A 7 10.18 8.08 32.22
CA LYS A 7 9.34 6.88 32.09
C LYS A 7 9.47 6.36 30.66
N GLU A 8 9.77 5.08 30.50
CA GLU A 8 9.65 4.41 29.20
C GLU A 8 8.19 4.52 28.71
N VAL A 9 8.05 4.97 27.48
CA VAL A 9 6.76 5.10 26.81
C VAL A 9 6.58 3.88 25.92
N GLU A 10 5.51 3.13 26.13
CA GLU A 10 5.13 2.03 25.24
C GLU A 10 4.84 2.58 23.85
N VAL A 11 5.59 2.08 22.88
CA VAL A 11 5.41 2.44 21.47
C VAL A 11 4.45 1.43 20.86
N PHE A 12 3.24 1.88 20.52
CA PHE A 12 2.26 1.04 19.86
C PHE A 12 2.50 1.03 18.34
N SER A 13 2.71 -0.15 17.78
CA SER A 13 2.69 -0.42 16.35
C SER A 13 1.62 -1.45 16.05
N VAL A 14 0.95 -1.32 14.90
CA VAL A 14 0.03 -2.35 14.41
C VAL A 14 0.82 -3.32 13.53
N ASP A 15 0.72 -4.62 13.81
CA ASP A 15 1.26 -5.62 12.89
C ASP A 15 0.48 -5.53 11.57
N ILE A 16 1.21 -5.48 10.46
CA ILE A 16 0.60 -5.39 9.14
C ILE A 16 -0.27 -6.63 8.85
N SER A 17 0.01 -7.78 9.47
CA SER A 17 -0.84 -8.97 9.38
C SER A 17 -2.25 -8.75 9.94
N ASP A 18 -2.42 -7.79 10.86
CA ASP A 18 -3.69 -7.49 11.50
C ASP A 18 -4.52 -6.46 10.71
N VAL A 19 -3.97 -5.92 9.61
CA VAL A 19 -4.62 -4.88 8.78
C VAL A 19 -5.31 -5.52 7.58
N ALA A 20 -6.63 -5.65 7.63
CA ALA A 20 -7.40 -6.20 6.50
C ALA A 20 -7.57 -5.21 5.34
N TYR A 21 -7.75 -3.92 5.63
CA TYR A 21 -8.07 -2.88 4.64
C TYR A 21 -7.26 -1.61 4.87
N ILE A 22 -6.92 -0.94 3.77
CA ILE A 22 -6.24 0.35 3.81
C ILE A 22 -7.04 1.40 3.05
N LYS A 23 -6.88 2.67 3.46
CA LYS A 23 -7.40 3.81 2.71
C LYS A 23 -6.76 3.87 1.32
N TRP A 24 -7.58 4.10 0.30
CA TRP A 24 -7.15 4.27 -1.08
C TRP A 24 -7.46 5.71 -1.54
N ASN A 25 -6.47 6.38 -2.14
CA ASN A 25 -6.57 7.80 -2.49
C ASN A 25 -5.80 8.11 -3.78
N ALA A 26 -5.94 9.35 -4.27
CA ALA A 26 -5.29 9.81 -5.49
C ALA A 26 -3.76 9.66 -5.46
N GLU A 27 -3.11 10.02 -4.34
CA GLU A 27 -1.66 9.86 -4.16
C GLU A 27 -1.20 8.42 -4.43
N LYS A 28 -1.88 7.42 -3.85
CA LYS A 28 -1.55 6.01 -4.06
C LYS A 28 -1.85 5.54 -5.49
N ILE A 29 -2.92 6.05 -6.10
CA ILE A 29 -3.24 5.76 -7.50
C ILE A 29 -2.14 6.26 -8.42
N ASP A 30 -1.62 7.46 -8.18
CA ASP A 30 -0.57 8.06 -8.99
C ASP A 30 0.75 7.30 -8.84
N ILE A 31 1.10 6.86 -7.62
CA ILE A 31 2.24 5.97 -7.36
C ILE A 31 2.12 4.69 -8.22
N VAL A 32 0.96 4.03 -8.18
CA VAL A 32 0.73 2.80 -8.95
C VAL A 32 0.80 3.04 -10.46
N LYS A 33 0.18 4.11 -10.97
CA LYS A 33 0.22 4.45 -12.41
C LYS A 33 1.64 4.71 -12.87
N LYS A 34 2.41 5.49 -12.12
CA LYS A 34 3.81 5.77 -12.44
C LYS A 34 4.65 4.49 -12.47
N ALA A 35 4.48 3.61 -11.48
CA ALA A 35 5.18 2.33 -11.46
C ALA A 35 4.76 1.40 -12.64
N MET A 36 3.49 1.45 -13.07
CA MET A 36 3.03 0.75 -14.27
C MET A 36 3.67 1.28 -15.54
N GLU A 37 3.88 2.60 -15.65
CA GLU A 37 4.58 3.24 -16.77
C GLU A 37 6.05 2.81 -16.81
N GLU A 38 6.73 2.87 -15.67
CA GLU A 38 8.15 2.49 -15.53
C GLU A 38 8.37 1.01 -15.84
N LYS A 39 7.52 0.12 -15.32
CA LYS A 39 7.63 -1.34 -15.52
C LYS A 39 7.32 -1.77 -16.95
N GLY A 40 6.56 -0.96 -17.68
CA GLY A 40 6.26 -1.15 -19.09
C GLY A 40 7.48 -1.09 -20.02
N GLY A 41 8.52 -0.36 -19.61
CA GLY A 41 9.78 -0.25 -20.33
C GLY A 41 9.62 0.10 -21.82
N LYS A 42 10.38 -0.59 -22.69
CA LYS A 42 10.36 -0.35 -24.17
C LYS A 42 9.03 -0.72 -24.85
N ARG A 43 8.13 -1.46 -24.18
CA ARG A 43 6.85 -1.93 -24.74
C ARG A 43 5.68 -1.00 -24.39
N GLY A 44 5.93 0.10 -23.67
CA GLY A 44 4.91 1.03 -23.19
C GLY A 44 4.28 0.58 -21.86
N THR A 45 3.39 1.39 -21.30
CA THR A 45 2.78 1.21 -19.97
C THR A 45 2.20 -0.18 -19.75
N MET A 46 2.50 -0.80 -18.59
CA MET A 46 1.88 -2.06 -18.19
C MET A 46 0.35 -1.89 -18.20
N SER A 47 -0.37 -2.78 -18.89
CA SER A 47 -1.83 -2.66 -18.97
C SER A 47 -2.51 -3.13 -17.67
N THR A 48 -3.72 -2.64 -17.41
CA THR A 48 -4.55 -3.11 -16.28
C THR A 48 -4.86 -4.60 -16.34
N ARG A 49 -5.00 -5.16 -17.55
CA ARG A 49 -5.18 -6.60 -17.75
C ARG A 49 -3.92 -7.37 -17.37
N THR A 50 -2.74 -6.89 -17.76
CA THR A 50 -1.46 -7.50 -17.39
C THR A 50 -1.27 -7.48 -15.88
N LEU A 51 -1.61 -6.37 -15.21
CA LEU A 51 -1.53 -6.26 -13.75
C LEU A 51 -2.50 -7.24 -13.08
N ALA A 52 -3.75 -7.30 -13.53
CA ALA A 52 -4.72 -8.24 -12.99
C ALA A 52 -4.28 -9.70 -13.17
N GLN A 53 -3.75 -10.07 -14.33
CA GLN A 53 -3.21 -11.41 -14.57
C GLN A 53 -2.05 -11.72 -13.63
N ALA A 54 -1.08 -10.81 -13.50
CA ALA A 54 0.08 -11.00 -12.63
C ALA A 54 -0.31 -11.13 -11.14
N LEU A 55 -1.41 -10.50 -10.71
CA LEU A 55 -1.97 -10.68 -9.37
C LEU A 55 -2.61 -12.06 -9.21
N GLN A 56 -3.40 -12.49 -10.20
CA GLN A 56 -4.05 -13.81 -10.18
C GLN A 56 -3.04 -14.96 -10.20
N ASP A 57 -1.95 -14.82 -10.97
CA ASP A 57 -0.86 -15.80 -11.01
C ASP A 57 -0.16 -15.95 -9.64
N ARG A 58 -0.32 -14.95 -8.75
CA ARG A 58 0.17 -14.94 -7.36
C ARG A 58 -0.90 -15.36 -6.35
N GLY A 59 -2.07 -15.79 -6.79
CA GLY A 59 -3.19 -16.16 -5.92
C GLY A 59 -4.02 -14.99 -5.40
N VAL A 60 -3.73 -13.75 -5.81
CA VAL A 60 -4.51 -12.58 -5.40
C VAL A 60 -5.73 -12.44 -6.31
N ALA A 61 -6.92 -12.66 -5.75
CA ALA A 61 -8.18 -12.62 -6.47
C ALA A 61 -8.58 -11.17 -6.84
N CYS A 62 -8.03 -10.64 -7.95
CA CYS A 62 -8.34 -9.31 -8.43
C CYS A 62 -8.60 -9.32 -9.94
N SER A 63 -9.84 -9.00 -10.35
CA SER A 63 -10.20 -8.94 -11.77
C SER A 63 -9.68 -7.66 -12.43
N TYR A 64 -9.61 -7.65 -13.76
CA TYR A 64 -9.26 -6.44 -14.50
C TYR A 64 -10.24 -5.29 -14.23
N GLN A 65 -11.54 -5.57 -14.01
CA GLN A 65 -12.52 -4.52 -13.67
C GLN A 65 -12.22 -3.92 -12.29
N ASN A 66 -11.77 -4.73 -11.33
CA ASN A 66 -11.39 -4.24 -10.00
C ASN A 66 -10.17 -3.32 -10.09
N ILE A 67 -9.14 -3.71 -10.85
CA ILE A 67 -7.96 -2.85 -11.10
C ILE A 67 -8.37 -1.54 -11.79
N PHE A 68 -9.23 -1.60 -12.81
CA PHE A 68 -9.72 -0.40 -13.48
C PHE A 68 -10.47 0.54 -12.52
N LYS A 69 -11.34 0.01 -11.65
CA LYS A 69 -12.06 0.79 -10.63
C LYS A 69 -11.11 1.38 -9.59
N LEU A 70 -10.09 0.63 -9.18
CA LEU A 70 -9.05 1.07 -8.25
C LEU A 70 -8.25 2.26 -8.82
N LEU A 71 -7.83 2.17 -10.08
CA LEU A 71 -7.04 3.23 -10.76
C LEU A 71 -7.86 4.43 -11.22
N SER A 72 -9.19 4.29 -11.30
CA SER A 72 -10.12 5.39 -11.55
C SER A 72 -10.63 6.06 -10.28
N GLY A 73 -10.16 5.64 -9.10
CA GLY A 73 -10.54 6.25 -7.83
C GLY A 73 -11.96 5.92 -7.37
N LYS A 74 -12.59 4.87 -7.90
CA LYS A 74 -13.93 4.45 -7.47
C LYS A 74 -13.95 3.79 -6.09
N TYR A 75 -12.79 3.37 -5.59
CA TYR A 75 -12.65 2.80 -4.25
C TYR A 75 -11.97 3.80 -3.31
N SER A 76 -12.56 3.97 -2.13
CA SER A 76 -11.97 4.74 -1.01
C SER A 76 -11.17 3.86 -0.06
N ILE A 77 -11.36 2.54 -0.12
CA ILE A 77 -10.64 1.52 0.63
C ILE A 77 -10.38 0.30 -0.28
N ILE A 78 -9.27 -0.39 -0.06
CA ILE A 78 -8.97 -1.69 -0.70
C ILE A 78 -8.40 -2.66 0.33
N SER A 79 -8.43 -3.96 0.05
CA SER A 79 -7.77 -4.93 0.93
C SER A 79 -6.27 -4.72 0.92
N LEU A 80 -5.64 -4.96 2.07
CA LEU A 80 -4.18 -4.93 2.18
C LEU A 80 -3.53 -5.95 1.23
N GLU A 81 -4.14 -7.14 1.09
CA GLU A 81 -3.67 -8.18 0.18
C GLU A 81 -3.54 -7.68 -1.27
N ILE A 82 -4.56 -6.97 -1.79
CA ILE A 82 -4.49 -6.37 -3.13
C ILE A 82 -3.39 -5.31 -3.19
N ALA A 83 -3.26 -4.47 -2.15
CA ALA A 83 -2.24 -3.43 -2.09
C ALA A 83 -0.83 -4.02 -2.10
N GLN A 84 -0.57 -5.06 -1.30
CA GLN A 84 0.70 -5.78 -1.24
C GLN A 84 1.00 -6.48 -2.56
N GLY A 85 0.02 -7.17 -3.14
CA GLY A 85 0.17 -7.79 -4.45
C GLY A 85 0.55 -6.78 -5.53
N ILE A 86 -0.06 -5.59 -5.54
CA ILE A 86 0.30 -4.52 -6.47
C ILE A 86 1.74 -4.07 -6.20
N CYS A 87 2.12 -3.86 -4.94
CA CYS A 87 3.47 -3.46 -4.57
C CYS A 87 4.51 -4.47 -5.06
N GLU A 88 4.28 -5.77 -4.87
CA GLU A 88 5.18 -6.82 -5.34
C GLU A 88 5.26 -6.87 -6.88
N VAL A 89 4.10 -6.86 -7.55
CA VAL A 89 4.02 -6.93 -9.01
C VAL A 89 4.68 -5.72 -9.64
N LEU A 90 4.62 -4.55 -9.02
CA LEU A 90 5.19 -3.31 -9.54
C LEU A 90 6.53 -2.93 -8.93
N SER A 91 7.04 -3.71 -7.97
CA SER A 91 8.28 -3.41 -7.23
C SER A 91 8.23 -2.07 -6.48
N ILE A 92 7.05 -1.70 -6.00
CA ILE A 92 6.83 -0.51 -5.15
C ILE A 92 7.16 -0.89 -3.70
N PRO A 93 7.97 -0.10 -2.97
CA PRO A 93 8.13 -0.29 -1.53
C PRO A 93 6.78 -0.14 -0.81
N VAL A 94 6.41 -1.13 0.02
CA VAL A 94 5.10 -1.16 0.69
C VAL A 94 4.81 0.11 1.50
N GLN A 95 5.85 0.75 2.02
CA GLN A 95 5.77 1.96 2.84
C GLN A 95 5.26 3.19 2.06
N GLU A 96 5.40 3.18 0.73
CA GLU A 96 4.84 4.24 -0.12
C GLU A 96 3.32 4.15 -0.21
N ILE A 97 2.76 2.96 -0.05
CA ILE A 97 1.31 2.71 -0.09
C ILE A 97 0.71 2.63 1.33
N VAL A 98 1.44 2.08 2.29
CA VAL A 98 1.02 1.86 3.68
C VAL A 98 1.99 2.58 4.62
N LYS A 99 1.61 3.78 5.06
CA LYS A 99 2.40 4.57 6.03
C LYS A 99 2.17 4.01 7.44
N ILE A 100 3.23 3.47 8.05
CA ILE A 100 3.24 3.02 9.44
C ILE A 100 3.81 4.15 10.28
N TYR A 101 2.98 4.74 11.13
CA TYR A 101 3.42 5.79 12.04
C TYR A 101 3.84 5.19 13.38
N ARG A 102 4.98 5.63 13.88
CA ARG A 102 5.41 5.39 15.25
C ARG A 102 5.09 6.64 16.05
N PHE A 103 4.32 6.50 17.12
CA PHE A 103 4.03 7.62 18.02
C PHE A 103 4.58 7.33 19.41
N SER A 104 5.03 8.39 20.07
CA SER A 104 5.44 8.40 21.47
C SER A 104 4.44 9.28 22.22
N VAL A 105 3.77 8.72 23.23
CA VAL A 105 2.88 9.48 24.12
C VAL A 105 3.70 9.97 25.31
N TYR A 106 3.82 11.29 25.47
CA TYR A 106 4.43 11.85 26.69
C TYR A 106 3.37 11.94 27.78
N ASP A 107 3.61 11.25 28.90
CA ASP A 107 2.84 11.42 30.13
C ASP A 107 3.39 12.66 30.84
N GLY A 108 2.61 13.74 30.84
CA GLY A 108 2.91 14.99 31.57
C GLY A 108 2.52 14.88 33.02
#